data_AF-A0A341AFC1-F1
#
_entry.id   AF-A0A341AFC1-F1
#
_cell.length_a   1.000
_cell.length_b   1.000
_cell.length_c   1.000
_cell.angle_alpha   90.00
_cell.angle_beta   90.00
_cell.angle_gamma   90.00
#
_symmetry.space_group_name_H-M   'P 1'
#
loop_
_entity.id
_entity.type
_entity.pdbx_description
1 polymer ?
#
loop_
_entity_poly.entity_id
_entity_poly.type
_entity_poly.pdbx_seq_one_letter_code
_entity_poly.pdbx_strand_id
1 'polypeptide(L)'
;PAGELGRVQDFLGLKRIISDKHFYFNQTKGFPCLKKAEGSGRPHCLGKTKGRPHPEIDGQVLRRLRDFYRPFNRKFYQMTGHDFGW
;
A
#
# COMPACT_ATOMS: atom_id res chain seq x y z
N PRO A 1 2.36 -6.28 1.95
CA PRO A 1 1.27 -5.94 2.90
C PRO A 1 1.59 -6.25 4.37
N ALA A 2 2.05 -7.47 4.66
CA ALA A 2 2.29 -7.92 6.03
C ALA A 2 3.29 -7.05 6.81
N GLY A 3 4.36 -6.54 6.17
CA GLY A 3 5.33 -5.66 6.83
C GLY A 3 4.72 -4.40 7.43
N GLU A 4 3.94 -3.66 6.64
CA GLU A 4 3.23 -2.45 7.12
C GLU A 4 2.18 -2.78 8.19
N LEU A 5 1.47 -3.91 8.08
CA LEU A 5 0.56 -4.33 9.17
C LEU A 5 1.30 -4.77 10.44
N GLY A 6 2.55 -5.22 10.34
CA GLY A 6 3.41 -5.42 11.51
C GLY A 6 3.61 -4.11 12.27
N ARG A 7 4.03 -3.05 11.57
CA ARG A 7 4.21 -1.70 12.14
C ARG A 7 2.93 -1.16 12.77
N VAL A 8 1.78 -1.36 12.11
CA VAL A 8 0.47 -0.93 12.63
C VAL A 8 0.08 -1.72 13.89
N GLN A 9 0.30 -3.04 13.93
CA GLN A 9 0.02 -3.84 15.13
C GLN A 9 0.86 -3.34 16.32
N ASP A 10 2.16 -3.06 16.12
CA ASP A 10 3.01 -2.54 17.19
C ASP A 10 2.56 -1.14 17.65
N PHE A 11 2.23 -0.27 16.71
CA PHE A 11 1.73 1.08 17.00
C PHE A 11 0.48 1.04 17.88
N LEU A 12 -0.39 0.05 17.67
CA LEU A 12 -1.61 -0.17 18.46
C LEU A 12 -1.38 -1.00 19.73
N GLY A 13 -0.14 -1.46 20.00
CA GLY A 13 0.16 -2.34 21.14
C GLY A 13 -0.44 -3.75 21.03
N LEU A 14 -0.74 -4.20 19.81
CA LEU A 14 -1.33 -5.51 19.53
C LEU A 14 -0.25 -6.58 19.29
N LYS A 15 -0.56 -7.83 19.66
CA LYS A 15 0.26 -8.97 19.26
C LYS A 15 0.28 -9.07 17.73
N ARG A 16 1.48 -9.23 17.15
CA ARG A 16 1.66 -9.48 15.71
C ARG A 16 1.10 -10.85 15.33
N ILE A 17 -0.15 -10.87 14.89
CA ILE A 17 -0.87 -12.06 14.42
C ILE A 17 -0.95 -12.05 12.89
N ILE A 18 -1.19 -10.87 12.30
CA ILE A 18 -1.32 -10.74 10.86
C ILE A 18 0.05 -10.89 10.21
N SER A 19 0.15 -11.86 9.31
CA SER A 19 1.36 -12.29 8.61
C SER A 19 1.13 -12.43 7.11
N ASP A 20 2.18 -12.79 6.37
CA ASP A 20 2.15 -13.11 4.94
C ASP A 20 1.08 -14.16 4.57
N LYS A 21 0.82 -15.14 5.44
CA LYS A 21 -0.19 -16.20 5.24
C LYS A 21 -1.62 -15.68 5.09
N HIS A 22 -1.90 -14.46 5.56
CA HIS A 22 -3.21 -13.82 5.49
C HIS A 22 -3.45 -13.10 4.15
N PHE A 23 -2.47 -13.13 3.25
CA PHE A 23 -2.55 -12.50 1.96
C PHE A 23 -2.27 -13.50 0.84
N TYR A 24 -2.86 -13.24 -0.32
CA TYR A 24 -2.46 -13.87 -1.57
C TYR A 24 -2.47 -12.82 -2.68
N PHE A 25 -1.65 -12.99 -3.71
CA PHE A 25 -1.62 -12.07 -4.83
C PHE A 25 -2.62 -12.52 -5.90
N ASN A 26 -3.54 -11.63 -6.29
CA ASN A 26 -4.45 -11.90 -7.41
C ASN A 26 -3.82 -11.33 -8.69
N GLN A 27 -3.28 -12.20 -9.54
CA GLN A 27 -2.60 -11.81 -10.78
C GLN A 27 -3.51 -11.04 -11.74
N THR A 28 -4.78 -11.44 -11.87
CA THR A 28 -5.77 -10.75 -12.72
C THR A 28 -6.08 -9.35 -12.21
N LYS A 29 -6.14 -9.18 -10.88
CA LYS A 29 -6.38 -7.86 -10.27
C LYS A 29 -5.10 -7.00 -10.23
N GLY A 30 -3.92 -7.62 -10.16
CA GLY A 30 -2.63 -6.95 -9.98
C GLY A 30 -2.38 -6.46 -8.55
N PHE A 31 -3.18 -6.88 -7.58
CA PHE A 31 -3.07 -6.45 -6.18
C PHE A 31 -3.19 -7.63 -5.20
N PRO A 32 -2.58 -7.52 -4.01
CA PRO A 32 -2.79 -8.48 -2.93
C PRO A 32 -4.24 -8.42 -2.41
N CYS A 33 -4.78 -9.60 -2.10
CA CYS A 33 -6.10 -9.82 -1.52
C CYS A 33 -5.99 -10.55 -0.18
N LEU A 34 -7.06 -10.54 0.61
CA LEU A 34 -7.11 -11.19 1.91
C LEU A 34 -7.47 -12.67 1.77
N LYS A 35 -6.63 -13.53 2.33
CA LYS A 35 -6.90 -14.95 2.53
C LYS A 35 -7.50 -15.10 3.94
N LYS A 36 -8.71 -15.63 4.05
CA LYS A 36 -9.28 -16.00 5.36
C LYS A 36 -8.72 -17.35 5.82
N ALA A 37 -8.79 -17.60 7.13
CA ALA A 37 -8.33 -18.85 7.74
C ALA A 37 -9.04 -20.07 7.12
N GLU A 38 -8.33 -21.20 7.06
CA GLU A 38 -8.89 -22.47 6.58
C GLU A 38 -10.19 -22.79 7.33
N GLY A 39 -11.31 -22.87 6.60
CA GLY A 39 -12.66 -23.10 7.15
C GLY A 39 -13.55 -21.87 7.32
N SER A 40 -13.03 -20.64 7.18
CA SER A 40 -13.83 -19.41 7.33
C SER A 40 -13.95 -18.58 6.05
N GLY A 41 -14.85 -18.98 5.14
CA GLY A 41 -15.35 -18.13 4.07
C GLY A 41 -14.40 -17.89 2.88
N ARG A 42 -14.95 -17.25 1.83
CA ARG A 42 -14.26 -17.01 0.55
C ARG A 42 -13.15 -15.96 0.69
N PRO A 43 -12.05 -16.09 -0.06
CA PRO A 43 -11.04 -15.04 -0.15
C PRO A 43 -11.67 -13.73 -0.61
N HIS A 44 -11.15 -12.61 -0.10
CA HIS A 44 -11.72 -11.28 -0.33
C HIS A 44 -10.71 -10.36 -1.01
N CYS A 45 -11.05 -9.94 -2.23
CA CYS A 45 -10.37 -8.86 -2.92
C CYS A 45 -11.17 -7.56 -2.79
N LEU A 46 -10.47 -6.43 -2.75
CA LEU A 46 -11.12 -5.12 -2.83
C LEU A 46 -11.91 -5.00 -4.15
N GLY A 47 -13.05 -4.30 -4.09
CA GLY A 47 -13.96 -4.13 -5.22
C GLY A 47 -13.36 -3.39 -6.42
N LYS A 48 -14.18 -3.22 -7.47
CA LYS A 48 -13.77 -2.60 -8.75
C LYS A 48 -13.33 -1.14 -8.63
N THR A 49 -13.75 -0.44 -7.57
CA THR A 49 -13.38 0.97 -7.34
C THR A 49 -11.98 1.16 -6.76
N LYS A 50 -11.28 0.08 -6.39
CA LYS A 50 -9.92 0.09 -5.83
C LYS A 50 -8.94 -0.59 -6.79
N GLY A 51 -7.98 0.20 -7.30
CA GLY A 51 -7.03 -0.20 -8.35
C GLY A 51 -7.54 0.10 -9.76
N ARG A 52 -8.14 1.27 -10.00
CA ARG A 52 -8.56 1.70 -11.34
C ARG A 52 -7.31 1.99 -12.19
N PRO A 53 -7.32 1.67 -13.50
CA PRO A 53 -6.22 2.04 -14.38
C PRO A 53 -6.07 3.57 -14.40
N HIS A 54 -4.84 4.05 -14.26
CA HIS A 54 -4.53 5.46 -14.43
C HIS A 54 -4.41 5.77 -15.93
N PRO A 55 -4.85 6.96 -16.38
CA PRO A 55 -4.64 7.38 -17.77
C PRO A 55 -3.14 7.57 -18.04
N GLU A 56 -2.77 7.56 -19.31
CA GLU A 56 -1.45 7.98 -19.72
C GLU A 56 -1.30 9.49 -19.49
N ILE A 57 -0.16 9.90 -18.92
CA ILE A 57 0.15 11.30 -18.62
C ILE A 57 1.46 11.63 -19.32
N ASP A 58 1.50 12.78 -19.98
CA ASP A 58 2.71 13.28 -20.63
C ASP A 58 3.92 13.30 -19.67
N GLY A 59 5.05 12.83 -20.18
CA GLY A 59 6.27 12.67 -19.38
C GLY A 59 6.83 13.99 -18.83
N GLN A 60 6.62 15.12 -19.52
CA GLN A 60 7.01 16.44 -19.02
C GLN A 60 6.10 16.89 -17.89
N VAL A 61 4.79 16.63 -17.99
CA VAL A 61 3.83 16.92 -16.91
C VAL A 61 4.18 16.11 -15.65
N LEU A 62 4.46 14.81 -15.78
CA LEU A 62 4.90 13.98 -14.65
C LEU A 62 6.19 14.51 -14.00
N ARG A 63 7.15 14.99 -14.81
CA ARG A 63 8.38 15.58 -14.30
C ARG A 63 8.12 16.86 -13.51
N ARG A 64 7.29 17.76 -14.05
CA ARG A 64 6.89 19.00 -13.36
C ARG A 64 6.19 18.72 -12.04
N LEU A 65 5.31 17.73 -11.99
CA LEU A 65 4.64 17.31 -10.75
C LEU A 65 5.66 16.79 -9.71
N ARG A 66 6.61 15.94 -10.12
CA ARG A 66 7.65 15.43 -9.22
C ARG A 66 8.54 16.55 -8.69
N ASP A 67 8.96 17.47 -9.55
CA ASP A 67 9.80 18.61 -9.14
C ASP A 67 9.04 19.55 -8.20
N PHE A 68 7.75 19.78 -8.45
CA PHE A 68 6.88 20.56 -7.57
C PHE A 68 6.74 19.94 -6.18
N TYR A 69 6.51 18.62 -6.08
CA TYR A 69 6.32 17.95 -4.79
C TYR A 69 7.62 17.70 -4.02
N ARG A 70 8.79 17.64 -4.69
CA ARG A 70 10.09 17.32 -4.07
C ARG A 70 10.40 18.11 -2.79
N PRO A 71 10.29 19.45 -2.73
CA PRO A 71 10.57 20.20 -1.49
C PRO A 71 9.59 19.84 -0.36
N PHE A 72 8.32 19.61 -0.69
CA PHE A 72 7.30 19.23 0.29
C PHE A 72 7.52 17.80 0.80
N ASN A 73 7.91 16.87 -0.07
CA ASN A 73 8.27 15.51 0.29
C ASN A 73 9.44 15.49 1.27
N ARG A 74 10.52 16.25 1.00
CA ARG A 74 11.66 16.35 1.92
C ARG A 74 11.26 16.89 3.29
N LYS A 75 10.43 17.94 3.33
CA LYS A 75 9.90 18.47 4.59
C LYS A 75 9.06 17.43 5.32
N PHE A 76 8.20 16.71 4.61
CA PHE A 76 7.38 15.65 5.19
C PHE A 76 8.23 14.53 5.79
N TYR A 77 9.28 14.09 5.10
CA TYR A 77 10.19 13.05 5.59
C TYR A 77 10.90 13.47 6.89
N GLN A 78 11.31 14.74 6.97
CA GLN A 78 11.87 15.30 8.20
C GLN A 78 10.85 15.32 9.34
N MET A 79 9.58 15.69 9.05
CA MET A 79 8.52 15.74 10.05
C MET A 79 8.16 14.36 10.61
N THR A 80 8.15 13.33 9.75
CA THR A 80 7.79 11.95 10.14
C THR A 80 8.99 11.12 10.58
N GLY A 81 10.22 11.60 10.35
CA GLY A 81 11.44 10.84 10.57
C GLY A 81 11.58 9.61 9.66
N HIS A 82 10.95 9.64 8.47
CA HIS A 82 10.93 8.50 7.55
C HIS A 82 10.92 8.97 6.10
N ASP A 83 11.88 8.48 5.30
CA ASP A 83 11.90 8.68 3.85
C ASP A 83 11.03 7.62 3.18
N PHE A 84 9.98 8.06 2.47
CA PHE A 84 9.02 7.18 1.79
C PHE A 84 9.43 6.84 0.35
N GLY A 85 10.52 7.41 -0.18
CA GLY A 85 11.06 7.09 -1.50
C GLY A 85 10.27 7.64 -2.68
N TRP A 86 9.49 8.71 -2.48
CA TRP A 86 8.80 9.44 -3.56
C TRP A 86 9.67 10.48 -4.26
#